data_AF-A0A453EPL5-F1
#
_entry.id   AF-A0A453EPL5-F1
#
_cell.length_a   1.000
_cell.length_b   1.000
_cell.length_c   1.000
_cell.angle_alpha   90.00
_cell.angle_beta   90.00
_cell.angle_gamma   90.00
#
_symmetry.space_group_name_H-M   'P 1'
#
loop_
_entity.id
_entity.type
_entity.pdbx_description
1 polymer ?
#
loop_
_entity_poly.entity_id
_entity_poly.type
_entity_poly.pdbx_seq_one_letter_code
_entity_poly.pdbx_strand_id
1 'polypeptide(L)'
;MDLEFSRNKERFSFFKWASSAFNNMLVLPPGSGILHQVNLEYLSRVVFKADGVLYPDSVVGTDSHTTMINSLGVAGWGVGGIEAMAAMLGQPMSMVLPGVVGFKLTGKLQDGVTTTDLALTLTQMLRKHGVVGKFIEFHGEGVGSIPLPARATIANMTPEYGATMGFFPVDQVALDYLRLIGRSDETQLRCPKELKFGTNLTH
;
A
#
# COMPACT_ATOMS: atom_id res chain seq x y z
N MET A 1 -24.25 -5.23 14.43
CA MET A 1 -23.84 -6.29 13.49
C MET A 1 -25.05 -7.00 12.88
N ASP A 2 -26.04 -7.42 13.69
CA ASP A 2 -27.24 -8.12 13.16
C ASP A 2 -28.07 -7.31 12.14
N LEU A 3 -28.20 -6.01 12.35
CA LEU A 3 -28.87 -5.10 11.41
C LEU A 3 -28.13 -4.94 10.07
N GLU A 4 -26.79 -5.04 10.08
CA GLU A 4 -25.99 -4.95 8.87
C GLU A 4 -26.12 -6.23 8.04
N PHE A 5 -26.06 -7.39 8.71
CA PHE A 5 -26.28 -8.70 8.11
C PHE A 5 -27.68 -8.86 7.53
N SER A 6 -28.71 -8.41 8.25
CA SER A 6 -30.08 -8.52 7.75
C SER A 6 -30.32 -7.64 6.51
N ARG A 7 -29.76 -6.42 6.48
CA ARG A 7 -29.89 -5.49 5.35
C ARG A 7 -29.08 -5.88 4.13
N ASN A 8 -27.93 -6.54 4.31
CA ASN A 8 -27.03 -6.90 3.20
C ASN A 8 -26.98 -8.40 2.93
N LYS A 9 -27.95 -9.17 3.41
CA LYS A 9 -27.99 -10.64 3.30
C LYS A 9 -27.72 -11.12 1.88
N GLU A 10 -28.42 -10.57 0.90
CA GLU A 10 -28.26 -10.96 -0.52
C GLU A 10 -26.86 -10.65 -1.05
N ARG A 11 -26.31 -9.48 -0.71
CA ARG A 11 -24.95 -9.08 -1.11
C ARG A 11 -23.89 -10.00 -0.52
N PHE A 12 -24.02 -10.34 0.77
CA PHE A 12 -23.11 -11.27 1.44
C PHE A 12 -23.23 -12.70 0.88
N SER A 13 -24.45 -13.16 0.58
CA SER A 13 -24.66 -14.44 -0.11
C SER A 13 -24.03 -14.46 -1.50
N PHE A 14 -24.16 -13.36 -2.26
CA PHE A 14 -23.53 -13.22 -3.57
C PHE A 14 -22.00 -13.29 -3.49
N PHE A 15 -21.36 -12.54 -2.57
CA PHE A 15 -19.90 -12.59 -2.42
C PHE A 15 -19.41 -13.96 -1.93
N LYS A 16 -20.16 -14.64 -1.06
CA LYS A 16 -19.84 -16.00 -0.63
C LYS A 16 -19.93 -17.02 -1.77
N TRP A 17 -20.93 -16.88 -2.64
CA TRP A 17 -21.00 -17.69 -3.85
C TRP A 17 -19.82 -17.38 -4.78
N ALA A 18 -19.53 -16.10 -5.01
CA ALA A 18 -18.46 -15.67 -5.91
C ALA A 18 -17.09 -16.19 -5.45
N SER A 19 -16.80 -16.17 -4.13
CA SER A 19 -15.55 -16.73 -3.61
C SER A 19 -15.37 -18.23 -3.85
N SER A 20 -16.47 -18.97 -4.06
CA SER A 20 -16.44 -20.39 -4.43
C SER A 20 -16.49 -20.64 -5.94
N ALA A 21 -17.02 -19.68 -6.70
CA ALA A 21 -17.25 -19.81 -8.14
C ALA A 21 -16.03 -19.37 -8.98
N PHE A 22 -15.20 -18.46 -8.44
CA PHE A 22 -14.05 -17.91 -9.13
C PHE A 22 -12.73 -18.32 -8.45
N ASN A 23 -11.72 -18.59 -9.27
CA ASN A 23 -10.35 -18.78 -8.79
C ASN A 23 -9.76 -17.45 -8.31
N ASN A 24 -8.80 -17.53 -7.39
CA ASN A 24 -8.07 -16.37 -6.84
C ASN A 24 -8.98 -15.30 -6.20
N MET A 25 -10.18 -15.68 -5.75
CA MET A 25 -11.11 -14.79 -5.07
C MET A 25 -11.16 -15.09 -3.58
N LEU A 26 -10.55 -14.22 -2.78
CA LEU A 26 -10.67 -14.23 -1.33
C LEU A 26 -11.70 -13.17 -0.90
N VAL A 27 -12.70 -13.58 -0.13
CA VAL A 27 -13.67 -12.68 0.49
C VAL A 27 -13.47 -12.68 1.99
N LEU A 28 -13.15 -11.51 2.54
CA LEU A 28 -13.07 -11.31 3.99
C LEU A 28 -14.48 -11.08 4.55
N PRO A 29 -14.88 -11.78 5.63
CA PRO A 29 -16.19 -11.61 6.21
C PRO A 29 -16.36 -10.22 6.85
N PRO A 30 -17.60 -9.72 6.99
CA PRO A 30 -17.87 -8.48 7.72
C PRO A 30 -17.28 -8.51 9.14
N GLY A 31 -16.76 -7.38 9.59
CA GLY A 31 -16.11 -7.28 10.91
C GLY A 31 -14.62 -7.68 10.94
N SER A 32 -14.01 -8.02 9.80
CA SER A 32 -12.57 -8.36 9.71
C SER A 32 -11.63 -7.15 9.84
N GLY A 33 -12.16 -5.94 10.00
CA GLY A 33 -11.40 -4.69 10.01
C GLY A 33 -11.62 -3.85 8.76
N ILE A 34 -10.83 -2.79 8.64
CA ILE A 34 -10.89 -1.85 7.51
C ILE A 34 -9.94 -2.34 6.41
N LEU A 35 -10.41 -2.34 5.15
CA LEU A 35 -9.73 -3.00 4.03
C LEU A 35 -8.25 -2.63 3.90
N HIS A 36 -7.90 -1.34 3.89
CA HIS A 36 -6.51 -0.90 3.73
C HIS A 36 -5.61 -1.30 4.91
N GLN A 37 -6.14 -1.39 6.15
CA GLN A 37 -5.40 -1.90 7.30
C GLN A 37 -5.21 -3.41 7.22
N VAL A 38 -6.25 -4.16 6.84
CA VAL A 38 -6.15 -5.60 6.59
C VAL A 38 -5.21 -5.88 5.41
N ASN A 39 -5.13 -4.99 4.42
CA ASN A 39 -4.18 -5.11 3.34
C ASN A 39 -2.73 -5.01 3.87
N LEU A 40 -2.46 -4.01 4.70
CA LEU A 40 -1.15 -3.79 5.32
C LEU A 40 -0.72 -4.94 6.24
N GLU A 41 -1.64 -5.45 7.07
CA GLU A 41 -1.33 -6.44 8.11
C GLU A 41 -1.48 -7.89 7.62
N TYR A 42 -2.42 -8.16 6.70
CA TYR A 42 -2.83 -9.51 6.34
C TYR A 42 -2.61 -9.91 4.86
N LEU A 43 -2.91 -9.05 3.90
CA LEU A 43 -2.95 -9.48 2.49
C LEU A 43 -1.63 -9.25 1.75
N SER A 44 -0.93 -8.17 2.07
CA SER A 44 0.33 -7.79 1.42
C SER A 44 1.41 -8.83 1.62
N ARG A 45 2.16 -9.07 0.54
CA ARG A 45 3.24 -10.06 0.50
C ARG A 45 4.61 -9.41 0.35
N VAL A 46 4.67 -8.16 -0.10
CA VAL A 46 5.88 -7.39 -0.48
C VAL A 46 6.64 -8.00 -1.65
N VAL A 47 6.81 -9.32 -1.68
CA VAL A 47 7.35 -10.11 -2.77
C VAL A 47 6.44 -11.32 -3.02
N PHE A 48 6.13 -11.57 -4.29
CA PHE A 48 5.50 -12.79 -4.74
C PHE A 48 6.54 -13.79 -5.26
N LYS A 49 6.22 -15.08 -5.12
CA LYS A 49 6.95 -16.19 -5.72
C LYS A 49 5.98 -16.99 -6.57
N ALA A 50 6.15 -16.96 -7.90
CA ALA A 50 5.37 -17.77 -8.83
C ALA A 50 6.29 -18.34 -9.91
N ASP A 51 6.11 -19.62 -10.25
CA ASP A 51 6.86 -20.31 -11.31
C ASP A 51 8.39 -20.17 -11.21
N GLY A 52 8.91 -20.15 -9.98
CA GLY A 52 10.35 -19.97 -9.71
C GLY A 52 10.85 -18.53 -9.83
N VAL A 53 9.99 -17.57 -10.19
CA VAL A 53 10.30 -16.15 -10.31
C VAL A 53 9.86 -15.41 -9.05
N LEU A 54 10.72 -14.50 -8.58
CA LEU A 54 10.41 -13.55 -7.53
C LEU A 54 10.15 -12.19 -8.16
N TYR A 55 9.04 -11.55 -7.77
CA TYR A 55 8.68 -10.22 -8.27
C TYR A 55 8.04 -9.37 -7.16
N PRO A 56 8.20 -8.04 -7.21
CA PRO A 56 7.62 -7.16 -6.21
C PRO A 56 6.10 -7.22 -6.21
N ASP A 57 5.51 -7.12 -5.02
CA ASP A 57 4.08 -6.96 -4.86
C ASP A 57 3.62 -5.62 -5.43
N SER A 58 2.44 -5.64 -6.06
CA SER A 58 1.74 -4.44 -6.54
C SER A 58 0.23 -4.67 -6.49
N VAL A 59 -0.53 -3.61 -6.23
CA VAL A 59 -1.99 -3.71 -6.07
C VAL A 59 -2.71 -2.47 -6.56
N VAL A 60 -3.75 -2.67 -7.36
CA VAL A 60 -4.77 -1.64 -7.62
C VAL A 60 -6.07 -2.07 -6.96
N GLY A 61 -6.77 -1.13 -6.33
CA GLY A 61 -8.00 -1.41 -5.60
C GLY A 61 -9.09 -0.41 -5.92
N THR A 62 -10.35 -0.81 -5.76
CA THR A 62 -11.51 0.10 -5.87
C THR A 62 -11.70 0.96 -4.61
N ASP A 63 -10.63 1.17 -3.87
CA ASP A 63 -10.55 1.97 -2.64
C ASP A 63 -9.47 3.02 -2.85
N SER A 64 -9.79 4.30 -2.66
CA SER A 64 -8.84 5.41 -2.84
C SER A 64 -7.64 5.28 -1.91
N HIS A 65 -7.86 4.71 -0.72
CA HIS A 65 -6.85 4.56 0.32
C HIS A 65 -6.01 3.28 0.18
N THR A 66 -6.14 2.56 -0.95
CA THR A 66 -5.20 1.48 -1.34
C THR A 66 -3.74 1.92 -1.25
N THR A 67 -3.47 3.22 -1.43
CA THR A 67 -2.15 3.84 -1.27
C THR A 67 -1.51 3.64 0.11
N MET A 68 -2.27 3.30 1.16
CA MET A 68 -1.72 2.98 2.48
C MET A 68 -0.63 1.89 2.41
N ILE A 69 -0.77 0.95 1.46
CA ILE A 69 0.18 -0.15 1.26
C ILE A 69 1.57 0.32 0.80
N ASN A 70 1.67 1.53 0.26
CA ASN A 70 2.93 2.09 -0.21
C ASN A 70 3.94 2.31 0.93
N SER A 71 3.49 2.32 2.17
CA SER A 71 4.35 2.35 3.36
C SER A 71 5.23 1.10 3.53
N LEU A 72 4.81 -0.04 2.98
CA LEU A 72 5.56 -1.30 2.95
C LEU A 72 6.43 -1.45 1.68
N GLY A 73 6.52 -0.42 0.84
CA GLY A 73 7.21 -0.50 -0.46
C GLY A 73 6.47 -1.34 -1.50
N VAL A 74 5.15 -1.50 -1.35
CA VAL A 74 4.27 -2.10 -2.36
C VAL A 74 3.69 -1.00 -3.23
N ALA A 75 3.88 -1.12 -4.55
CA ALA A 75 3.33 -0.16 -5.50
C ALA A 75 1.82 -0.35 -5.62
N GLY A 76 1.03 0.66 -5.26
CA GLY A 76 -0.42 0.50 -5.33
C GLY A 76 -1.23 1.75 -5.09
N TRP A 77 -2.41 1.81 -5.71
CA TRP A 77 -3.27 2.99 -5.70
C TRP A 77 -4.73 2.64 -6.03
N GLY A 78 -5.62 3.60 -5.79
CA GLY A 78 -7.04 3.48 -6.10
C GLY A 78 -7.33 3.62 -7.59
N VAL A 79 -8.22 2.78 -8.12
CA VAL A 79 -8.72 2.83 -9.50
C VAL A 79 -10.25 2.68 -9.52
N GLY A 80 -10.87 2.96 -10.67
CA GLY A 80 -12.29 2.70 -10.86
C GLY A 80 -12.63 1.21 -10.93
N GLY A 81 -13.91 0.88 -10.76
CA GLY A 81 -14.37 -0.50 -10.80
C GLY A 81 -14.16 -1.19 -12.16
N ILE A 82 -14.24 -0.44 -13.25
CA ILE A 82 -14.03 -0.98 -14.61
C ILE A 82 -12.57 -1.37 -14.80
N GLU A 83 -11.65 -0.50 -14.39
CA GLU A 83 -10.21 -0.74 -14.44
C GLU A 83 -9.82 -1.94 -13.57
N ALA A 84 -10.36 -2.03 -12.35
CA ALA A 84 -10.13 -3.17 -11.47
C ALA A 84 -10.61 -4.49 -12.12
N MET A 85 -11.81 -4.51 -12.71
CA MET A 85 -12.31 -5.70 -13.41
C MET A 85 -11.47 -6.05 -14.64
N ALA A 86 -11.02 -5.06 -15.42
CA ALA A 86 -10.14 -5.29 -16.55
C ALA A 86 -8.82 -5.94 -16.11
N ALA A 87 -8.22 -5.45 -15.02
CA ALA A 87 -7.03 -6.05 -14.41
C ALA A 87 -7.27 -7.50 -13.95
N MET A 88 -8.43 -7.78 -13.34
CA MET A 88 -8.82 -9.14 -12.95
C MET A 88 -8.98 -10.09 -14.15
N LEU A 89 -9.32 -9.57 -15.33
CA LEU A 89 -9.39 -10.31 -16.60
C LEU A 89 -8.03 -10.41 -17.33
N GLY A 90 -6.94 -9.97 -16.69
CA GLY A 90 -5.59 -10.03 -17.24
C GLY A 90 -5.23 -8.89 -18.20
N GLN A 91 -6.06 -7.85 -18.29
CA GLN A 91 -5.69 -6.66 -19.07
C GLN A 91 -4.68 -5.82 -18.30
N PRO A 92 -3.54 -5.46 -18.91
CA PRO A 92 -2.58 -4.56 -18.27
C PRO A 92 -3.19 -3.17 -18.10
N MET A 93 -2.85 -2.51 -16.99
CA MET A 93 -3.25 -1.14 -16.75
C MET A 93 -2.55 -0.20 -17.73
N SER A 94 -3.32 0.63 -18.42
CA SER A 94 -2.77 1.72 -19.24
C SER A 94 -2.60 2.97 -18.38
N MET A 95 -1.38 3.51 -18.34
CA MET A 95 -1.09 4.80 -17.72
C MET A 95 -0.05 5.56 -18.51
N VAL A 96 -0.19 6.88 -18.52
CA VAL A 96 0.90 7.78 -18.92
C VAL A 96 1.98 7.65 -17.87
N LEU A 97 3.24 7.50 -18.30
CA LEU A 97 4.38 7.43 -17.38
C LEU A 97 4.37 8.66 -16.46
N PRO A 98 4.12 8.49 -15.15
CA PRO A 98 3.94 9.63 -14.28
C PRO A 98 5.29 10.25 -13.94
N GLY A 99 5.29 11.57 -13.74
CA GLY A 99 6.43 12.24 -13.14
C GLY A 99 6.61 11.77 -11.69
N VAL A 100 7.86 11.60 -11.26
CA VAL A 100 8.21 11.24 -9.87
C VAL A 100 8.75 12.47 -9.15
N VAL A 101 8.20 12.79 -7.99
CA VAL A 101 8.66 13.86 -7.10
C VAL A 101 9.32 13.21 -5.89
N GLY A 102 10.63 13.37 -5.76
CA GLY A 102 11.37 12.95 -4.57
C GLY A 102 11.06 13.89 -3.39
N PHE A 103 10.54 13.34 -2.30
CA PHE A 103 10.32 14.06 -1.05
C PHE A 103 11.41 13.69 -0.05
N LYS A 104 12.42 14.56 0.07
CA LYS A 104 13.56 14.34 0.96
C LYS A 104 13.21 14.69 2.41
N LEU A 105 13.25 13.69 3.29
CA LEU A 105 13.12 13.83 4.74
C LEU A 105 14.49 13.80 5.38
N THR A 106 14.78 14.81 6.22
CA THR A 106 16.06 14.97 6.93
C THR A 106 15.83 15.21 8.41
N GLY A 107 16.83 14.88 9.23
CA GLY A 107 16.72 15.03 10.68
C GLY A 107 15.77 14.01 11.34
N LYS A 108 15.26 14.37 12.52
CA LYS A 108 14.36 13.56 13.35
C LYS A 108 13.19 14.41 13.82
N LEU A 109 12.05 13.78 14.09
CA LEU A 109 10.91 14.44 14.72
C LEU A 109 11.31 14.94 16.11
N GLN A 110 10.85 16.14 16.46
CA GLN A 110 11.04 16.71 17.80
C GLN A 110 10.13 16.01 18.82
N ASP A 111 10.54 16.01 20.07
CA ASP A 111 9.74 15.47 21.16
C ASP A 111 8.38 16.18 21.24
N GLY A 112 7.31 15.39 21.36
CA GLY A 112 5.93 15.88 21.38
C GLY A 112 5.28 16.07 20.00
N VAL A 113 6.03 15.97 18.90
CA VAL A 113 5.45 15.97 17.54
C VAL A 113 4.81 14.61 17.26
N THR A 114 3.55 14.62 16.84
CA THR A 114 2.79 13.40 16.56
C THR A 114 2.89 12.99 15.09
N THR A 115 2.53 11.73 14.80
CA THR A 115 2.32 11.23 13.43
C THR A 115 1.37 12.12 12.64
N THR A 116 0.30 12.59 13.28
CA THR A 116 -0.71 13.43 12.64
C THR A 116 -0.13 14.78 12.23
N ASP A 117 0.67 15.40 13.09
CA ASP A 117 1.34 16.67 12.79
C ASP A 117 2.24 16.54 11.56
N LEU A 118 3.02 15.46 11.49
CA LEU A 118 3.84 15.14 10.32
C LEU A 118 2.98 14.93 9.07
N ALA A 119 1.96 14.07 9.13
CA ALA A 119 1.12 13.74 7.98
C ALA A 119 0.39 14.97 7.42
N LEU A 120 -0.15 15.82 8.29
CA LEU A 120 -0.83 17.06 7.89
C LEU A 120 0.16 18.07 7.29
N THR A 121 1.35 18.20 7.87
CA THR A 121 2.40 19.10 7.35
C THR A 121 2.84 18.67 5.95
N LEU A 122 3.11 17.37 5.75
CA LEU A 122 3.49 16.83 4.44
C LEU A 122 2.38 17.02 3.41
N THR A 123 1.13 16.72 3.80
CA THR A 123 -0.05 16.93 2.94
C THR A 123 -0.17 18.38 2.49
N GLN A 124 0.00 19.33 3.42
CA GLN A 124 -0.05 20.75 3.11
C GLN A 124 1.06 21.17 2.13
N MET A 125 2.29 20.70 2.36
CA MET A 125 3.45 21.00 1.51
C MET A 125 3.27 20.44 0.09
N LEU A 126 2.87 19.17 -0.02
CA LEU A 126 2.65 18.48 -1.29
C LEU A 126 1.51 19.10 -2.08
N ARG A 127 0.41 19.45 -1.41
CA ARG A 127 -0.72 20.14 -2.04
C ARG A 127 -0.31 21.52 -2.58
N LYS A 128 0.51 22.28 -1.84
CA LYS A 128 1.05 23.57 -2.29
C LYS A 128 2.01 23.41 -3.49
N HIS A 129 2.77 22.32 -3.54
CA HIS A 129 3.71 22.04 -4.63
C HIS A 129 3.01 21.63 -5.94
N GLY A 130 1.82 21.03 -5.88
CA GLY A 130 1.05 20.63 -7.07
C GLY A 130 1.52 19.29 -7.63
N VAL A 131 1.14 18.21 -6.95
CA VAL A 131 1.57 16.84 -7.26
C VAL A 131 0.47 15.97 -7.87
N VAL A 132 -0.57 16.59 -8.43
CA VAL A 132 -1.71 15.88 -9.00
C VAL A 132 -1.26 14.95 -10.12
N GLY A 133 -1.61 13.67 -10.03
CA GLY A 133 -1.27 12.64 -11.03
C GLY A 133 0.21 12.24 -11.08
N LYS A 134 1.01 12.65 -10.09
CA LYS A 134 2.43 12.28 -9.97
C LYS A 134 2.63 11.18 -8.92
N PHE A 135 3.78 10.53 -8.97
CA PHE A 135 4.24 9.68 -7.88
C PHE A 135 5.08 10.51 -6.92
N ILE A 136 4.89 10.28 -5.63
CA ILE A 136 5.78 10.78 -4.57
C ILE A 136 6.65 9.62 -4.12
N GLU A 137 7.96 9.82 -4.06
CA GLU A 137 8.88 8.89 -3.44
C GLU A 137 9.52 9.54 -2.23
N PHE A 138 9.29 8.99 -1.05
CA PHE A 138 9.88 9.45 0.20
C PHE A 138 11.28 8.87 0.35
N HIS A 139 12.27 9.75 0.49
CA HIS A 139 13.68 9.36 0.60
C HIS A 139 14.44 10.24 1.60
N GLY A 140 15.71 9.91 1.84
CA GLY A 140 16.58 10.65 2.75
C GLY A 140 16.70 10.01 4.15
N GLU A 141 17.64 10.53 4.93
CA GLU A 141 18.04 9.98 6.24
C GLU A 141 16.88 9.95 7.26
N GLY A 142 15.91 10.85 7.14
CA GLY A 142 14.80 10.97 8.07
C GLY A 142 13.79 9.82 7.94
N VAL A 143 13.71 9.17 6.77
CA VAL A 143 12.75 8.08 6.52
C VAL A 143 12.94 6.93 7.51
N GLY A 144 14.19 6.52 7.75
CA GLY A 144 14.52 5.42 8.66
C GLY A 144 14.14 5.68 10.12
N SER A 145 13.90 6.94 10.51
CA SER A 145 13.46 7.32 11.86
C SER A 145 11.94 7.25 12.05
N ILE A 146 11.16 7.17 10.97
CA ILE A 146 9.70 7.18 11.02
C ILE A 146 9.20 5.72 11.13
N PRO A 147 8.45 5.37 12.19
CA PRO A 147 7.92 4.01 12.35
C PRO A 147 6.88 3.69 11.28
N LEU A 148 6.70 2.41 10.94
CA LEU A 148 5.83 2.01 9.84
C LEU A 148 4.38 2.50 9.98
N PRO A 149 3.71 2.44 11.15
CA PRO A 149 2.36 3.00 11.28
C PRO A 149 2.27 4.47 10.89
N ALA A 150 3.32 5.26 11.16
CA ALA A 150 3.37 6.66 10.74
C ALA A 150 3.55 6.82 9.23
N ARG A 151 4.38 5.97 8.60
CA ARG A 151 4.48 5.92 7.13
C ARG A 151 3.16 5.53 6.49
N ALA A 152 2.44 4.57 7.08
CA ALA A 152 1.13 4.14 6.64
C ALA A 152 0.11 5.28 6.70
N THR A 153 0.11 6.10 7.75
CA THR A 153 -0.72 7.31 7.82
C THR A 153 -0.39 8.29 6.69
N ILE A 154 0.89 8.55 6.41
CA ILE A 154 1.31 9.47 5.34
C ILE A 154 0.91 8.94 3.96
N ALA A 155 1.15 7.65 3.70
CA ALA A 155 0.80 6.99 2.44
C ALA A 155 -0.72 6.87 2.25
N ASN A 156 -1.47 6.67 3.33
CA ASN A 156 -2.93 6.70 3.32
C ASN A 156 -3.45 8.07 2.88
N MET A 157 -2.77 9.16 3.26
CA MET A 157 -3.18 10.53 2.89
C MET A 157 -2.86 10.94 1.44
N THR A 158 -2.42 10.00 0.59
CA THR A 158 -2.05 10.27 -0.81
C THR A 158 -3.16 10.92 -1.62
N PRO A 159 -4.43 10.46 -1.56
CA PRO A 159 -5.54 11.11 -2.24
C PRO A 159 -5.75 12.58 -1.82
N GLU A 160 -5.47 12.92 -0.56
CA GLU A 160 -5.71 14.25 0.02
C GLU A 160 -4.75 15.34 -0.53
N TYR A 161 -3.55 14.96 -0.98
CA TYR A 161 -2.64 15.84 -1.73
C TYR A 161 -2.65 15.61 -3.25
N GLY A 162 -3.51 14.69 -3.73
CA GLY A 162 -3.83 14.50 -5.15
C GLY A 162 -2.83 13.68 -5.96
N ALA A 163 -1.78 13.16 -5.33
CA ALA A 163 -0.84 12.26 -5.99
C ALA A 163 -1.50 10.91 -6.30
N THR A 164 -0.91 10.16 -7.23
CA THR A 164 -1.36 8.80 -7.53
C THR A 164 -0.82 7.81 -6.50
N MET A 165 0.40 8.02 -6.01
CA MET A 165 1.09 7.10 -5.11
C MET A 165 2.02 7.87 -4.15
N GLY A 166 2.10 7.43 -2.89
CA GLY A 166 2.99 7.96 -1.84
C GLY A 166 3.96 6.89 -1.34
N PHE A 167 5.05 6.67 -2.07
CA PHE A 167 5.90 5.49 -1.96
C PHE A 167 7.02 5.61 -0.94
N PHE A 168 7.08 4.66 -0.01
CA PHE A 168 8.23 4.45 0.87
C PHE A 168 8.95 3.18 0.41
N PRO A 169 10.18 3.28 -0.13
CA PRO A 169 10.95 2.10 -0.49
C PRO A 169 11.09 1.14 0.69
N VAL A 170 11.08 -0.17 0.40
CA VAL A 170 11.25 -1.20 1.43
C VAL A 170 12.56 -0.92 2.18
N ASP A 171 12.55 -0.93 3.51
CA ASP A 171 13.74 -0.74 4.34
C ASP A 171 13.70 -1.63 5.60
N GLN A 172 14.66 -1.44 6.51
CA GLN A 172 14.72 -2.27 7.71
C GLN A 172 13.48 -2.09 8.60
N VAL A 173 12.88 -0.89 8.65
CA VAL A 173 11.65 -0.61 9.40
C VAL A 173 10.47 -1.41 8.82
N ALA A 174 10.34 -1.47 7.50
CA ALA A 174 9.31 -2.31 6.86
C ALA A 174 9.53 -3.80 7.15
N LEU A 175 10.77 -4.29 7.05
CA LEU A 175 11.09 -5.69 7.37
C LEU A 175 10.85 -6.04 8.85
N ASP A 176 11.17 -5.13 9.76
CA ASP A 176 10.95 -5.32 11.20
C ASP A 176 9.46 -5.35 11.53
N TYR A 177 8.66 -4.52 10.86
CA TYR A 177 7.21 -4.55 11.00
C TYR A 177 6.61 -5.87 10.50
N LEU A 178 7.04 -6.37 9.33
CA LEU A 178 6.57 -7.67 8.82
C LEU A 178 6.83 -8.79 9.85
N ARG A 179 8.01 -8.80 10.48
CA ARG A 179 8.31 -9.76 11.56
C ARG A 179 7.39 -9.59 12.77
N LEU A 180 7.13 -8.35 13.17
CA LEU A 180 6.26 -8.03 14.31
C LEU A 180 4.84 -8.58 14.12
N ILE A 181 4.30 -8.50 12.90
CA ILE A 181 2.97 -9.03 12.56
C ILE A 181 2.98 -10.53 12.21
N GLY A 182 4.06 -11.24 12.53
CA GLY A 182 4.15 -12.70 12.38
C GLY A 182 4.47 -13.19 10.96
N ARG A 183 4.96 -12.33 10.06
CA ARG A 183 5.47 -12.75 8.75
C ARG A 183 6.88 -13.29 8.93
N SER A 184 6.98 -14.60 9.06
CA SER A 184 8.24 -15.33 9.19
C SER A 184 8.70 -16.01 7.90
N ASP A 185 7.96 -15.87 6.79
CA ASP A 185 8.33 -16.46 5.51
C ASP A 185 9.67 -15.85 5.05
N GLU A 186 10.72 -16.68 5.07
CA GLU A 186 12.07 -16.26 4.68
C GLU A 186 12.08 -15.64 3.28
N THR A 187 11.20 -16.08 2.38
CA THR A 187 11.08 -15.54 1.03
C THR A 187 10.76 -14.04 1.06
N GLN A 188 9.82 -13.63 1.91
CA GLN A 188 9.40 -12.23 2.06
C GLN A 188 10.44 -11.38 2.77
N LEU A 189 11.29 -11.97 3.62
CA LEU A 189 12.30 -11.23 4.41
C LEU A 189 13.68 -11.17 3.73
N ARG A 190 14.01 -12.18 2.92
CA ARG A 190 15.31 -12.34 2.25
C ARG A 190 15.31 -11.70 0.87
N CYS A 191 14.22 -11.86 0.11
CA CYS A 191 14.13 -11.34 -1.25
C CYS A 191 14.16 -9.80 -1.33
N PRO A 192 13.51 -9.00 -0.45
CA PRO A 192 13.65 -7.54 -0.53
C PRO A 192 15.08 -7.05 -0.30
N LYS A 193 15.89 -7.80 0.45
CA LYS A 193 17.33 -7.48 0.59
C LYS A 193 18.07 -7.78 -0.71
N GLU A 194 17.77 -8.90 -1.36
CA GLU A 194 18.42 -9.33 -2.61
C GLU A 194 17.96 -8.52 -3.83
N LEU A 195 16.68 -8.14 -3.91
CA LEU A 195 16.12 -7.23 -4.93
C LEU A 195 16.76 -5.83 -4.86
N LYS A 196 17.10 -5.33 -3.66
CA LYS A 196 17.89 -4.08 -3.53
C LYS A 196 19.28 -4.17 -4.14
N PHE A 197 19.88 -5.37 -4.17
CA PHE A 197 21.21 -5.58 -4.77
C PHE A 197 21.14 -5.93 -6.27
N GLY A 198 20.03 -6.53 -6.74
CA GLY A 198 19.86 -6.96 -8.14
C GLY A 198 19.09 -5.99 -9.04
N THR A 199 18.29 -5.10 -8.45
CA THR A 199 17.54 -4.06 -9.15
C THR A 199 17.79 -2.75 -8.42
N ASN A 200 18.34 -1.73 -9.09
CA ASN A 200 18.52 -0.38 -8.55
C ASN A 200 17.15 0.29 -8.30
N LEU A 201 16.38 -0.21 -7.34
CA LEU A 201 15.09 0.34 -6.90
C LEU A 201 15.27 1.42 -5.81
N THR A 202 16.51 1.82 -5.53
CA THR A 202 16.84 2.96 -4.67
C THR A 202 18.04 3.69 -5.29
N HIS A 203 17.80 4.88 -5.84
CA HIS A 203 18.84 5.85 -6.20
C HIS A 203 18.68 7.10 -5.35
#